data_AF-A0A482ZUB9-F1
#
_entry.id   AF-A0A482ZUB9-F1
#
_cell.length_a   1.000
_cell.length_b   1.000
_cell.length_c   1.000
_cell.angle_alpha   90.00
_cell.angle_beta   90.00
_cell.angle_gamma   90.00
#
_symmetry.space_group_name_H-M   'P 1'
#
loop_
_entity.id
_entity.type
_entity.pdbx_description
1 polymer ?
#
loop_
_entity_poly.entity_id
_entity_poly.type
_entity_poly.pdbx_seq_one_letter_code
_entity_poly.pdbx_strand_id
1 'polypeptide(L)' 'MYKTVKPTTFTLPLEVLADLNAVAQELGKKKTTIVTEALEMYMDYQDLTLAQKRLADSDNKYLSRDEFWSSVEKQAND' A
#
# COMPACT_ATOMS: atom_id res chain seq x y z
N MET A 1 -10.30 7.05 -17.17
CA MET A 1 -10.84 8.23 -16.43
C MET A 1 -9.74 8.68 -15.47
N TYR A 2 -8.98 9.73 -15.80
CA TYR A 2 -7.98 10.25 -14.88
C TYR A 2 -8.73 10.88 -13.70
N LYS A 3 -8.81 10.16 -12.58
CA LYS A 3 -9.39 10.69 -11.34
C LYS A 3 -8.60 11.96 -11.00
N THR A 4 -9.31 13.07 -10.77
CA THR A 4 -8.71 14.34 -10.37
C THR A 4 -7.84 14.11 -9.13
N VAL A 5 -6.53 14.34 -9.25
CA VAL A 5 -5.59 14.15 -8.14
C VAL A 5 -5.80 15.28 -7.14
N LYS A 6 -6.12 14.94 -5.89
CA LYS A 6 -6.20 15.92 -4.81
C LYS A 6 -4.79 16.21 -4.28
N PRO A 7 -4.33 17.48 -4.26
CA PRO A 7 -3.05 17.81 -3.65
C PRO A 7 -3.09 17.47 -2.15
N THR A 8 -2.04 16.81 -1.68
CA THR A 8 -1.88 16.46 -0.26
C THR A 8 -0.67 17.21 0.29
N THR A 9 -0.86 17.89 1.43
CA THR A 9 0.20 18.62 2.12
C THR A 9 0.46 17.93 3.45
N PHE A 10 1.73 17.73 3.76
CA PHE A 10 2.20 17.14 5.02
C PHE A 10 3.50 17.80 5.43
N THR A 11 3.81 17.72 6.72
CA THR A 11 5.04 18.29 7.29
C THR A 11 6.10 17.21 7.39
N LEU A 12 7.33 17.55 7.02
CA LEU A 12 8.51 16.70 7.22
C LEU A 12 9.49 17.39 8.17
N PRO A 13 10.23 16.63 9.00
CA PRO A 13 11.39 17.16 9.71
C PRO A 13 12.39 17.80 8.73
N LEU A 14 13.08 18.86 9.19
CA LEU A 14 14.01 19.61 8.34
C LEU A 14 15.14 18.73 7.79
N GLU A 15 15.66 17.82 8.60
CA GLU A 15 16.72 16.87 8.21
C GLU A 15 16.25 15.97 7.06
N VAL A 16 15.06 15.38 7.18
CA VAL A 16 14.46 14.54 6.12
C VAL A 16 14.23 15.33 4.84
N LEU A 17 13.83 16.61 4.95
CA LEU A 17 13.65 17.47 3.79
C LEU A 17 15.00 17.78 3.10
N ALA A 18 16.08 17.96 3.86
CA ALA A 18 17.42 18.17 3.33
C ALA A 18 17.91 16.93 2.56
N ASP A 19 17.73 15.74 3.13
CA ASP A 19 18.08 14.47 2.49
C ASP A 19 17.26 14.24 1.22
N LEU A 20 15.94 14.49 1.27
CA LEU A 20 15.08 14.39 0.09
C LEU A 20 15.51 15.36 -1.02
N ASN A 21 15.98 16.56 -0.67
CA ASN A 21 16.52 17.51 -1.65
C ASN A 21 17.81 17.00 -2.29
N ALA A 22 18.74 16.47 -1.50
CA ALA A 22 20.01 15.93 -1.99
C ALA A 22 19.77 14.76 -2.94
N VAL A 23 18.95 13.78 -2.52
CA VAL A 23 18.60 12.60 -3.33
C VAL A 23 17.87 13.01 -4.62
N ALA A 24 16.95 13.97 -4.55
CA ALA A 24 16.26 14.48 -5.73
C ALA A 24 17.22 15.09 -6.76
N GLN A 25 18.22 15.84 -6.30
CA GLN A 25 19.24 16.43 -7.17
C GLN A 25 20.14 15.37 -7.79
N GLU A 26 20.63 14.43 -6.98
CA GLU A 26 21.52 13.35 -7.44
C GLU A 26 20.84 12.44 -8.49
N LEU A 27 19.58 12.10 -8.27
CA LEU A 27 18.81 11.24 -9.19
C LEU A 27 18.19 12.00 -10.37
N GLY A 28 18.27 13.34 -10.40
CA GLY A 28 17.58 14.16 -11.40
C GLY A 28 16.05 14.00 -11.36
N LYS A 29 15.48 13.61 -10.22
CA LYS A 29 14.04 13.34 -10.03
C LYS A 29 13.37 14.47 -9.26
N LYS A 30 12.05 14.65 -9.46
CA LYS A 30 11.26 15.54 -8.61
C LYS A 30 11.07 14.91 -7.23
N LYS A 31 11.13 15.72 -6.17
CA LYS A 31 10.81 15.30 -4.79
C LYS A 31 9.48 14.55 -4.69
N THR A 32 8.46 15.04 -5.39
CA THR A 32 7.12 14.42 -5.42
C THR A 32 7.17 12.99 -5.94
N THR A 33 7.99 12.72 -6.97
CA THR A 33 8.14 11.37 -7.52
C THR A 33 8.77 10.43 -6.51
N ILE A 34 9.83 10.87 -5.82
CA ILE A 34 10.48 10.07 -4.77
C ILE A 34 9.51 9.79 -3.62
N VAL A 35 8.75 10.79 -3.18
CA VAL A 35 7.73 10.61 -2.13
C VAL A 35 6.66 9.61 -2.57
N THR A 36 6.17 9.71 -3.81
CA THR A 36 5.20 8.75 -4.35
C THR A 36 5.76 7.33 -4.36
N GLU A 37 6.96 7.14 -4.92
CA GLU A 37 7.62 5.83 -4.97
C GLU A 37 7.81 5.25 -3.55
N ALA A 38 8.27 6.06 -2.59
CA ALA A 38 8.45 5.62 -1.21
C ALA A 38 7.13 5.25 -0.51
N LEU A 39 6.05 5.99 -0.76
CA LEU A 39 4.73 5.69 -0.21
C LEU A 39 4.14 4.43 -0.81
N GLU A 40 4.30 4.21 -2.13
CA GLU A 40 3.88 2.97 -2.80
C GLU A 40 4.59 1.76 -2.19
N MET A 41 5.92 1.83 -2.08
CA MET A 41 6.71 0.77 -1.44
C MET A 41 6.28 0.49 0.01
N TYR A 42 5.99 1.54 0.78
CA TYR A 42 5.53 1.38 2.15
C TYR A 42 4.16 0.69 2.21
N MET A 43 3.22 1.06 1.34
CA MET A 43 1.89 0.44 1.30
C MET A 43 1.97 -1.04 0.87
N ASP A 44 2.77 -1.35 -0.14
CA ASP A 44 3.01 -2.74 -0.56
C ASP A 44 3.59 -3.58 0.58
N TYR A 45 4.54 -3.02 1.34
CA TYR A 45 5.09 -3.68 2.52
C TYR A 45 4.05 -3.91 3.62
N GLN A 46 3.17 -2.94 3.88
CA GLN A 46 2.08 -3.10 4.85
C GLN A 46 1.09 -4.17 4.42
N ASP A 47 0.74 -4.22 3.14
CA ASP A 47 -0.17 -5.24 2.59
C ASP A 47 0.44 -6.64 2.73
N LEU A 48 1.72 -6.81 2.42
CA LEU A 48 2.44 -8.07 2.61
C LEU A 48 2.49 -8.47 4.09
N THR A 49 2.79 -7.53 4.98
CA THR A 49 2.84 -7.77 6.42
C THR A 49 1.48 -8.23 6.94
N LEU A 50 0.40 -7.61 6.47
CA LEU A 50 -0.96 -7.98 6.84
C LEU A 50 -1.37 -9.35 6.28
N ALA A 51 -0.99 -9.66 5.04
CA ALA A 51 -1.20 -10.98 4.45
C ALA A 51 -0.49 -12.08 5.24
N GLN A 52 0.76 -11.85 5.65
CA GLN A 52 1.52 -12.78 6.48
C GLN A 52 0.87 -12.99 7.85
N LYS A 53 0.37 -11.93 8.50
CA LYS A 53 -0.38 -12.05 9.75
C LYS A 53 -1.62 -12.92 9.59
N ARG A 54 -2.40 -12.71 8.52
CA ARG A 54 -3.58 -13.53 8.20
C ARG A 54 -3.20 -15.00 7.99
N LEU A 55 -2.06 -15.26 7.34
CA LEU A 55 -1.58 -16.62 7.09
C LEU A 55 -1.09 -17.32 8.37
N ALA A 56 -0.47 -16.58 9.29
CA ALA A 56 0.07 -17.11 10.54
C ALA A 56 -0.98 -17.30 11.63
N ASP A 57 -2.13 -16.65 11.51
CA ASP A 57 -3.25 -16.79 12.43
C ASP A 57 -3.87 -18.19 12.30
N SER A 58 -3.72 -19.00 13.35
CA SER A 58 -4.22 -20.37 13.40
C SER A 58 -5.74 -20.48 13.42
N ASP A 59 -6.43 -19.38 13.77
CA ASP A 59 -7.89 -19.33 13.76
C ASP A 59 -8.44 -19.07 12.34
N ASN A 60 -7.58 -18.68 11.40
CA ASN A 60 -7.97 -18.54 10.00
C ASN A 60 -8.12 -19.91 9.33
N LYS A 61 -9.35 -20.24 8.97
CA LYS A 61 -9.67 -21.44 8.20
C LYS A 61 -9.36 -21.20 6.72
N TYR A 62 -8.43 -21.98 6.16
CA TYR A 62 -8.28 -22.09 4.71
C TYR A 62 -9.55 -22.69 4.10
N LEU A 63 -10.10 -22.02 3.09
CA LEU A 63 -11.23 -22.54 2.34
C LEU A 63 -10.72 -23.34 1.15
N SER A 64 -11.29 -24.53 0.94
CA SER A 64 -11.15 -25.22 -0.33
C SER A 64 -11.85 -24.43 -1.44
N ARG A 65 -11.49 -24.70 -2.70
CA ARG A 65 -12.10 -24.05 -3.87
C ARG A 65 -13.63 -24.14 -3.83
N ASP A 66 -14.16 -25.32 -3.51
CA ASP A 66 -15.60 -25.56 -3.56
C ASP A 66 -16.32 -24.89 -2.37
N GLU A 67 -15.70 -24.82 -1.19
CA GLU A 67 -16.20 -24.04 -0.05
C GLU A 67 -16.21 -22.53 -0.35
N PHE A 68 -15.19 -22.00 -1.03
CA PHE A 68 -15.11 -20.60 -1.42
C PHE A 68 -16.29 -20.20 -2.33
N TRP A 69 -16.51 -20.91 -3.44
CA TRP A 69 -17.60 -20.58 -4.37
C TRP A 69 -18.98 -20.73 -3.74
N SER A 70 -19.17 -21.76 -2.90
CA SER A 70 -20.42 -21.94 -2.15
C SER A 70 -20.71 -20.75 -1.20
N SER A 71 -19.68 -20.14 -0.62
CA SER A 71 -19.82 -18.99 0.27
C SER A 71 -20.16 -17.69 -0.47
N VAL A 72 -19.56 -17.47 -1.65
CA VAL A 72 -19.82 -16.31 -2.50
C VAL A 72 -21.25 -16.35 -3.05
N GLU A 73 -21.72 -17.52 -3.50
CA GLU A 73 -23.09 -17.71 -4.00
C GLU A 73 -24.16 -17.49 -2.92
N LYS A 74 -23.89 -17.88 -1.67
CA LYS A 74 -24.77 -17.57 -0.54
C LYS A 74 -24.87 -16.08 -0.26
N GLN A 75 -23.73 -15.37 -0.24
CA GLN A 75 -23.68 -13.93 0.00
C GLN A 75 -24.33 -13.09 -1.10
N ALA A 76 -24.42 -13.60 -2.33
CA ALA A 76 -25.06 -12.90 -3.44
C ALA A 76 -26.59 -13.04 -3.47
N ASN A 77 -27.13 -14.00 -2.71
CA ASN A 77 -28.56 -14.32 -2.65
C ASN A 77 -29.24 -13.89 -1.33
N ASP A 78 -28.47 -13.34 -0.39
CA ASP A 78 -28.93 -12.65 0.83
C ASP A 78 -28.89 -11.12 0.61
#